data_AF-A0A0B6YR48-F1
#
_entry.id   AF-A0A0B6YR48-F1
#
_cell.length_a   1.000
_cell.length_b   1.000
_cell.length_c   1.000
_cell.angle_alpha   90.00
_cell.angle_beta   90.00
_cell.angle_gamma   90.00
#
_symmetry.space_group_name_H-M   'P 1'
#
loop_
_entity.id
_entity.type
_entity.pdbx_description
1 polymer ?
#
loop_
_entity_poly.entity_id
_entity_poly.type
_entity_poly.pdbx_seq_one_letter_code
_entity_poly.pdbx_strand_id
1 'polypeptide(L)'
;IVETYTGPMGTTGDVTDIIVIFCGSKNESSPVNLGPYNDKSFQSDGKDRFELSLAEDVGELIKIRLGFEDRSKQKKWHLQKIQFEDVDTKDT
;
A
#
# COMPACT_ATOMS: atom_id res chain seq x y z
N ILE A 1 -4.22 -1.60 9.70
CA ILE A 1 -3.24 -2.60 9.20
C ILE A 1 -3.42 -2.74 7.70
N VAL A 2 -2.32 -2.89 6.95
CA VAL A 2 -2.31 -3.19 5.50
C VAL A 2 -1.58 -4.49 5.28
N GLU A 3 -2.14 -5.41 4.50
CA GLU A 3 -1.46 -6.62 4.06
C GLU A 3 -1.41 -6.69 2.53
N THR A 4 -0.22 -6.86 1.96
CA THR A 4 -0.01 -6.96 0.51
C THR A 4 0.50 -8.35 0.15
N TYR A 5 -0.01 -8.89 -0.95
CA TYR A 5 0.40 -10.17 -1.53
C TYR A 5 1.00 -9.87 -2.90
N THR A 6 2.30 -10.10 -3.03
CA THR A 6 3.01 -9.91 -4.29
C THR A 6 2.92 -11.18 -5.11
N GLY A 7 2.47 -11.07 -6.36
CA GLY A 7 2.34 -12.22 -7.25
C GLY A 7 3.69 -12.80 -7.70
N PRO A 8 3.67 -13.94 -8.42
CA PRO A 8 4.89 -14.63 -8.83
C PRO A 8 5.85 -13.76 -9.67
N MET A 9 5.31 -12.83 -10.45
CA MET A 9 6.09 -11.91 -11.28
C MET A 9 6.84 -10.83 -10.47
N GLY A 10 6.57 -10.70 -9.17
CA GLY A 10 7.34 -9.87 -8.26
C GLY A 10 7.31 -8.38 -8.60
N THR A 11 8.45 -7.73 -8.38
CA THR A 11 8.71 -6.33 -8.68
C THR A 11 9.79 -6.20 -9.75
N THR A 12 9.83 -5.07 -10.44
CA THR A 12 10.88 -4.74 -11.41
C THR A 12 11.28 -3.29 -11.24
N GLY A 13 12.59 -3.02 -11.24
CA GLY A 13 13.14 -1.70 -10.98
C GLY A 13 13.26 -1.39 -9.48
N ASP A 14 13.58 -0.14 -9.19
CA ASP A 14 13.73 0.39 -7.84
C ASP A 14 12.35 0.79 -7.29
N VAL A 15 11.75 -0.10 -6.49
CA VAL A 15 10.38 0.01 -5.94
C VAL A 15 10.39 0.50 -4.48
N THR A 16 11.12 1.57 -4.21
CA THR A 16 11.35 2.10 -2.85
C THR A 16 10.32 3.13 -2.37
N ASP A 17 9.42 3.56 -3.24
CA ASP A 17 8.55 4.73 -3.09
C ASP A 17 7.08 4.41 -3.43
N ILE A 18 6.66 3.20 -3.09
CA ILE A 18 5.26 2.81 -3.21
C ILE A 18 4.45 3.66 -2.21
N ILE A 19 3.41 4.32 -2.68
CA ILE A 19 2.49 5.09 -1.86
C ILE A 19 1.08 4.51 -1.95
N VAL A 20 0.33 4.66 -0.86
CA VAL A 20 -1.10 4.43 -0.78
C VAL A 20 -1.82 5.70 -0.38
N ILE A 21 -2.96 5.95 -1.01
CA ILE A 21 -3.91 7.00 -0.64
C ILE A 21 -5.23 6.32 -0.30
N PHE A 22 -5.74 6.59 0.90
CA PHE A 22 -7.03 6.10 1.37
C PHE A 22 -8.10 7.14 1.03
N CYS A 23 -9.14 6.73 0.32
CA CYS A 23 -10.25 7.62 -0.02
C CYS A 23 -11.50 7.12 0.67
N GLY A 24 -11.93 7.82 1.72
CA GLY A 24 -13.14 7.49 2.45
C GLY A 24 -14.29 8.45 2.18
N SER A 25 -15.37 8.29 2.93
CA SER A 25 -16.62 9.05 2.78
C SER A 25 -16.50 10.52 3.19
N LYS A 26 -15.51 10.87 4.02
CA LYS A 26 -15.26 12.26 4.46
C LYS A 26 -14.16 12.93 3.66
N ASN A 27 -12.97 12.32 3.61
CA ASN A 27 -11.76 12.90 3.05
C ASN A 27 -10.90 11.83 2.35
N GLU A 28 -9.89 12.29 1.61
CA GLU A 28 -8.74 11.46 1.21
C GLU A 28 -7.59 11.69 2.21
N SER A 29 -6.81 10.64 2.50
CA SER A 29 -5.59 10.77 3.29
C SER A 29 -4.50 11.47 2.48
N SER A 30 -3.51 12.03 3.17
CA SER A 30 -2.22 12.31 2.54
C SER A 30 -1.59 11.00 2.00
N PRO A 31 -0.72 11.07 0.97
CA PRO A 31 0.01 9.89 0.50
C PRO A 31 0.84 9.28 1.63
N VAL A 32 0.64 7.98 1.88
CA VAL A 32 1.39 7.23 2.89
C VAL A 32 2.35 6.29 2.18
N ASN A 33 3.63 6.36 2.54
CA ASN A 33 4.65 5.51 1.95
C ASN A 33 4.52 4.07 2.53
N LEU A 34 4.33 3.10 1.63
CA LEU A 34 4.31 1.65 1.88
C LEU A 34 5.69 1.02 1.65
N GLY A 35 6.73 1.81 1.44
CA GLY A 35 8.04 1.41 0.95
C GLY A 35 8.64 0.22 1.69
N PRO A 36 9.60 -0.47 1.04
CA PRO A 36 10.24 -1.64 1.63
C PRO A 36 10.90 -1.25 2.95
N TYR A 37 10.52 -1.95 4.03
CA TYR A 37 11.14 -1.73 5.35
C TYR A 37 12.54 -2.35 5.42
N ASN A 38 12.84 -3.26 4.48
CA ASN A 38 14.14 -3.89 4.26
C ASN A 38 14.18 -4.55 2.86
N ASP A 39 15.34 -5.13 2.50
CA ASP A 39 15.59 -5.81 1.23
C ASP A 39 14.67 -7.03 0.94
N LYS A 40 13.80 -7.42 1.88
CA LYS A 40 12.90 -8.58 1.76
C LYS A 40 11.44 -8.20 1.57
N SER A 41 11.09 -6.92 1.46
CA SER A 41 9.71 -6.55 1.13
C SER A 41 9.40 -6.78 -0.35
N PHE A 42 8.13 -7.07 -0.66
CA PHE A 42 7.60 -7.19 -2.02
C PHE A 42 8.29 -8.24 -2.90
N GLN A 43 8.71 -9.35 -2.28
CA GLN A 43 9.29 -10.49 -2.99
C GLN A 43 8.21 -11.27 -3.76
N SER A 44 8.61 -11.96 -4.83
CA SER A 44 7.71 -12.87 -5.55
C SER A 44 7.07 -13.88 -4.61
N ASP A 45 5.75 -14.08 -4.75
CA ASP A 45 4.92 -14.92 -3.86
C ASP A 45 4.98 -14.52 -2.37
N GLY A 46 5.44 -13.30 -2.09
CA GLY A 46 5.63 -12.75 -0.77
C GLY A 46 4.38 -12.12 -0.18
N LYS A 47 4.31 -12.12 1.15
CA LYS A 47 3.32 -11.40 1.95
C LYS A 47 4.04 -10.37 2.82
N ASP A 48 3.58 -9.13 2.77
CA ASP A 48 4.05 -8.05 3.62
C ASP A 48 2.90 -7.47 4.45
N ARG A 49 3.20 -7.05 5.68
CA ARG A 49 2.24 -6.46 6.61
C ARG A 49 2.78 -5.14 7.14
N PHE A 50 1.93 -4.12 7.11
CA PHE A 50 2.27 -2.76 7.48
C PHE A 50 1.25 -2.20 8.48
N GLU A 51 1.75 -1.44 9.43
CA GLU A 51 0.93 -0.65 10.35
C GLU A 51 1.10 0.82 9.97
N LEU A 52 0.01 1.42 9.51
CA LEU A 52 -0.03 2.80 9.05
C LEU A 52 -0.94 3.61 9.96
N SER A 53 -0.53 4.83 10.27
CA SER A 53 -1.36 5.83 10.93
C SER A 53 -1.70 6.93 9.94
N LEU A 54 -2.99 7.19 9.75
CA LEU A 54 -3.48 8.28 8.91
C LEU A 54 -3.50 9.58 9.71
N ALA A 55 -3.06 10.68 9.12
CA ALA A 55 -3.16 11.99 9.76
C ALA A 55 -4.60 12.54 9.69
N GLU A 56 -5.35 12.15 8.66
CA GLU A 56 -6.71 12.59 8.41
C GLU A 56 -7.75 11.49 8.75
N ASP A 57 -8.88 11.92 9.33
CA ASP A 57 -10.09 11.09 9.40
C ASP A 57 -10.72 11.02 8.00
N VAL A 58 -10.55 9.88 7.34
CA VAL A 58 -11.11 9.60 6.02
C VAL A 58 -12.58 9.18 6.08
N GLY A 59 -13.13 8.85 7.26
CA GLY A 59 -14.44 8.24 7.42
C GLY A 59 -14.47 6.78 6.98
N GLU A 60 -15.62 6.32 6.47
CA GLU A 60 -15.76 4.96 5.94
C GLU A 60 -14.91 4.79 4.67
N LEU A 61 -14.03 3.80 4.64
CA LEU A 61 -13.13 3.57 3.51
C LEU A 61 -13.93 3.09 2.27
N ILE A 62 -13.84 3.84 1.17
CA ILE A 62 -14.57 3.54 -0.08
C ILE A 62 -13.63 2.93 -1.12
N LYS A 63 -12.43 3.48 -1.27
CA LYS A 63 -11.43 3.01 -2.24
C LYS A 63 -10.02 3.37 -1.78
N ILE A 64 -9.05 2.77 -2.44
CA ILE A 64 -7.64 3.10 -2.30
C ILE A 64 -7.05 3.46 -3.65
N ARG A 65 -5.93 4.18 -3.63
CA ARG A 65 -5.06 4.35 -4.80
C ARG A 65 -3.66 3.92 -4.40
N LEU A 66 -3.09 3.00 -5.18
CA LEU A 66 -1.71 2.56 -5.04
C LEU A 66 -0.91 3.05 -6.25
N GLY A 67 0.33 3.43 -6.01
CA GLY A 67 1.22 3.83 -7.09
C GLY A 67 2.62 4.14 -6.58
N PHE A 68 3.42 4.68 -7.48
CA PHE A 68 4.75 5.17 -7.16
C PHE A 68 4.73 6.69 -7.07
N GLU A 69 5.48 7.24 -6.12
CA GLU A 69 5.68 8.68 -5.97
C GLU A 69 6.52 9.24 -7.14
N ASP A 70 7.70 8.67 -7.37
CA ASP A 70 8.55 8.95 -8.52
C ASP A 70 8.04 8.18 -9.75
N ARG A 71 7.60 8.89 -10.77
CA ARG A 71 7.11 8.32 -12.04
C ARG A 71 8.12 8.40 -13.17
N SER A 72 9.33 8.90 -12.90
CA SER A 72 10.37 9.10 -13.92
C SER A 72 11.04 7.78 -14.34
N LYS A 73 11.13 6.81 -13.44
CA LYS A 73 11.71 5.49 -13.68
C LYS A 73 10.67 4.46 -14.11
N GLN A 74 11.05 3.57 -15.02
CA GLN A 74 10.25 2.38 -15.31
C GLN A 74 10.38 1.38 -14.17
N LYS A 75 9.30 1.23 -13.41
CA LYS A 75 9.17 0.26 -12.34
C LYS A 75 7.78 -0.35 -12.33
N LYS A 76 7.69 -1.58 -11.85
CA LYS A 76 6.47 -2.39 -11.87
C LYS A 76 6.36 -3.18 -10.59
N TRP A 77 5.12 -3.37 -10.15
CA TRP A 77 4.78 -4.27 -9.07
C TRP A 77 3.58 -5.11 -9.50
N HIS A 78 3.77 -6.43 -9.55
CA HIS A 78 2.68 -7.36 -9.79
C HIS A 78 1.98 -7.68 -8.47
N LEU A 79 1.15 -6.74 -8.01
CA LEU A 79 0.31 -6.92 -6.84
C LEU A 79 -0.79 -7.95 -7.14
N GLN A 80 -0.86 -9.02 -6.35
CA GLN A 80 -1.89 -10.04 -6.46
C GLN A 80 -3.14 -9.68 -5.65
N LYS A 81 -2.94 -9.21 -4.42
CA LYS A 81 -4.02 -8.85 -3.49
C LYS A 81 -3.52 -7.83 -2.49
N ILE A 82 -4.40 -6.94 -2.06
CA ILE A 82 -4.17 -6.09 -0.90
C ILE A 82 -5.39 -6.14 0.02
N GLN A 83 -5.17 -6.10 1.33
CA GLN A 83 -6.19 -6.09 2.36
C GLN A 83 -5.90 -5.00 3.37
N PHE A 84 -6.95 -4.46 3.96
CA PHE A 84 -6.88 -3.44 4.97
C PHE A 84 -7.69 -3.90 6.17
N GLU A 85 -7.28 -3.51 7.37
CA GLU A 85 -8.06 -3.67 8.58
C GLU A 85 -7.99 -2.34 9.34
N ASP A 86 -9.13 -1.74 9.60
CA ASP A 86 -9.22 -0.64 10.56
C ASP A 86 -8.99 -1.21 11.97
N VAL A 87 -8.00 -0.68 12.68
CA VAL A 87 -7.61 -1.24 13.99
C VAL A 87 -8.65 -0.91 15.07
N ASP A 88 -9.33 0.24 14.92
CA ASP A 88 -10.29 0.78 15.87
C ASP A 88 -11.68 0.16 15.66
N THR A 89 -12.13 0.05 14.41
CA THR A 89 -13.47 -0.50 14.08
C THR A 89 -13.47 -2.00 13.78
N LYS A 90 -12.32 -2.60 13.47
CA LYS A 90 -12.16 -3.98 12.98
C LYS A 90 -12.78 -4.27 11.61
N ASP A 91 -13.14 -3.23 10.86
CA ASP A 91 -13.62 -3.38 9.50
C ASP A 91 -12.48 -3.79 8.55
N THR A 92 -12.77 -4.66 7.57
CA THR A 92 -11.78 -5.27 6.66
C THR A 92 -12.13 -5.08 5.18
#